data_AF-A0A3D1REL9-F1
#
_entry.id   AF-A0A3D1REL9-F1
#
_cell.length_a   1.000
_cell.length_b   1.000
_cell.length_c   1.000
_cell.angle_alpha   90.00
_cell.angle_beta   90.00
_cell.angle_gamma   90.00
#
_symmetry.space_group_name_H-M   'P 1'
#
loop_
_entity.id
_entity.type
_entity.pdbx_description
1 polymer ?
#
loop_
_entity_poly.entity_id
_entity_poly.type
_entity_poly.pdbx_seq_one_letter_code
_entity_poly.pdbx_strand_id
1 'polypeptide(L)'
;MEAVSAILSFGLNQMELHTIEAKVSPENRGAIFLLESLGFKKEAHFKDRIYFNQRYFDMAVYTLIKGQEQLLNTDFSGSSPV
;
A
#
# COMPACT_ATOMS: atom_id res chain seq x y z
N MET A 1 -0.09 9.07 -6.15
CA MET A 1 -1.21 8.75 -5.24
C MET A 1 -2.40 8.16 -6.00
N GLU A 2 -2.79 8.73 -7.15
CA GLU A 2 -3.96 8.29 -7.95
C GLU A 2 -4.04 6.78 -8.20
N ALA A 3 -2.94 6.15 -8.65
CA ALA A 3 -2.93 4.70 -8.92
C ALA A 3 -3.23 3.85 -7.68
N VAL A 4 -2.71 4.22 -6.51
CA VAL A 4 -2.92 3.46 -5.27
C VAL A 4 -4.36 3.62 -4.79
N SER A 5 -4.90 4.85 -4.81
CA SER A 5 -6.30 5.10 -4.46
C SER A 5 -7.27 4.33 -5.36
N ALA A 6 -6.99 4.27 -6.67
CA ALA A 6 -7.80 3.50 -7.60
C ALA A 6 -7.76 1.99 -7.29
N ILE A 7 -6.58 1.44 -7.01
CA ILE A 7 -6.42 0.02 -6.63
C ILE A 7 -7.17 -0.29 -5.33
N LEU A 8 -7.05 0.57 -4.31
CA LEU A 8 -7.72 0.38 -3.03
C LEU A 8 -9.24 0.44 -3.17
N SER A 9 -9.75 1.45 -3.89
CA SER A 9 -11.19 1.58 -4.13
C SER A 9 -11.73 0.38 -4.92
N PHE A 10 -11.04 -0.03 -5.99
CA PHE A 10 -11.42 -1.19 -6.78
C PHE A 10 -11.41 -2.48 -5.94
N GLY A 11 -10.32 -2.75 -5.22
CA GLY A 11 -10.16 -3.97 -4.44
C GLY A 11 -11.14 -4.08 -3.27
N LEU A 12 -11.30 -3.02 -2.47
CA LEU A 12 -12.14 -3.06 -1.27
C LEU A 12 -13.62 -2.91 -1.59
N ASN A 13 -13.98 -2.06 -2.56
CA ASN A 13 -15.38 -1.71 -2.82
C ASN A 13 -15.99 -2.49 -3.97
N GLN A 14 -15.27 -2.67 -5.08
CA GLN A 14 -15.83 -3.35 -6.25
C GLN A 14 -15.60 -4.86 -6.23
N MET A 15 -14.41 -5.30 -5.83
CA MET A 15 -14.10 -6.73 -5.67
C MET A 15 -14.51 -7.28 -4.29
N GLU A 16 -14.92 -6.40 -3.37
CA GLU A 16 -15.29 -6.74 -2.00
C GLU A 16 -14.22 -7.52 -1.22
N LEU A 17 -12.93 -7.27 -1.51
CA LEU A 17 -11.84 -7.89 -0.77
C LEU A 17 -11.87 -7.45 0.70
N HIS A 18 -11.65 -8.42 1.60
CA HIS A 18 -11.50 -8.12 3.02
C HIS A 18 -10.11 -7.54 3.34
N THR A 19 -9.08 -7.95 2.59
CA THR A 19 -7.70 -7.53 2.81
C THR A 19 -6.95 -7.28 1.51
N ILE A 20 -5.98 -6.35 1.53
CA ILE A 20 -5.02 -6.11 0.44
C ILE A 20 -3.61 -6.21 1.02
N GLU A 21 -2.76 -7.01 0.39
CA GLU A 21 -1.35 -7.15 0.77
C GLU A 21 -0.42 -6.38 -0.16
N ALA A 22 0.54 -5.67 0.44
CA ALA A 22 1.65 -5.05 -0.24
C ALA A 22 2.97 -5.71 0.20
N LYS A 23 3.72 -6.21 -0.77
CA LYS A 23 5.04 -6.82 -0.57
C LYS A 23 6.10 -5.84 -1.06
N VAL A 24 6.96 -5.38 -0.16
CA VAL A 24 7.95 -4.34 -0.45
C VAL A 24 9.33 -4.72 0.08
N SER A 25 10.37 -4.15 -0.49
CA SER A 25 11.69 -4.17 0.14
C SER A 25 11.60 -3.41 1.48
N PRO A 26 12.12 -3.96 2.59
CA PRO A 26 12.16 -3.26 3.87
C PRO A 26 13.03 -1.99 3.83
N GLU A 27 13.86 -1.83 2.81
CA GLU A 27 14.70 -0.64 2.62
C GLU A 27 13.97 0.50 1.88
N ASN A 28 12.83 0.21 1.24
CA ASN A 28 12.06 1.21 0.52
C ASN A 28 11.20 2.06 1.47
N ARG A 29 11.86 3.00 2.16
CA ARG A 29 11.23 3.89 3.13
C ARG A 29 10.05 4.69 2.55
N GLY A 30 10.11 5.08 1.28
CA GLY A 30 9.04 5.82 0.62
C GLY A 30 7.76 4.98 0.46
N ALA A 31 7.91 3.74 0.01
CA ALA A 31 6.78 2.81 -0.07
C ALA A 31 6.21 2.47 1.32
N ILE A 32 7.09 2.23 2.30
CA ILE A 32 6.68 1.94 3.69
C ILE A 32 5.87 3.11 4.27
N PHE A 33 6.37 4.34 4.16
CA PHE A 33 5.66 5.52 4.64
C PHE A 33 4.28 5.68 4.01
N LEU A 34 4.18 5.48 2.69
CA LEU A 34 2.90 5.53 1.97
C LEU A 34 1.94 4.43 2.44
N LEU A 35 2.41 3.20 2.63
CA LEU A 35 1.57 2.09 3.09
C LEU A 35 1.04 2.38 4.50
N GLU A 36 1.92 2.80 5.40
CA GLU A 36 1.55 3.13 6.79
C GLU A 36 0.56 4.31 6.85
N SER A 37 0.74 5.34 6.01
CA SER A 37 -0.17 6.50 5.95
C SER A 37 -1.53 6.18 5.36
N LEU A 38 -1.65 5.09 4.59
CA LEU A 38 -2.92 4.57 4.06
C LEU A 38 -3.59 3.58 5.02
N GLY A 39 -2.99 3.28 6.16
CA GLY A 39 -3.55 2.39 7.18
C GLY A 39 -3.04 0.95 7.13
N PHE A 40 -2.14 0.60 6.21
CA PHE A 40 -1.53 -0.73 6.20
C PHE A 40 -0.70 -0.97 7.47
N LYS A 41 -0.64 -2.22 7.91
CA LYS A 41 0.17 -2.67 9.05
C LYS A 41 1.20 -3.70 8.61
N LYS A 42 2.41 -3.60 9.14
CA LYS A 42 3.45 -4.61 8.92
C LYS A 42 3.08 -5.89 9.66
N GLU A 43 2.85 -6.97 8.92
CA GLU A 43 2.51 -8.28 9.51
C GLU A 43 3.69 -9.26 9.46
N ALA A 44 4.60 -9.10 8.50
CA ALA A 44 5.76 -9.98 8.38
C ALA A 44 7.01 -9.28 7.87
N HIS A 45 8.16 -9.86 8.24
CA HIS A 45 9.47 -9.57 7.65
C HIS A 45 10.17 -10.89 7.39
N PHE A 46 10.24 -11.30 6.13
CA PHE A 46 10.94 -12.50 5.72
C PHE A 46 12.38 -12.16 5.32
N LYS A 47 13.34 -12.88 5.91
CA LYS A 47 14.75 -12.80 5.53
C LYS A 47 15.03 -13.63 4.28
N ASP A 48 15.88 -13.13 3.39
CA ASP A 48 16.34 -13.83 2.19
C ASP A 48 15.21 -14.47 1.35
N ARG A 49 14.06 -13.79 1.28
CA ARG A 49 12.83 -14.35 0.68
C ARG A 49 12.84 -14.31 -0.83
N ILE A 50 13.50 -13.31 -1.42
CA ILE A 50 13.49 -13.06 -2.86
C ILE A 50 14.88 -13.23 -3.42
N TYR A 51 15.03 -14.13 -4.38
CA TYR A 51 16.28 -14.30 -5.12
C TYR A 51 16.20 -13.49 -6.43
N PHE A 52 17.07 -12.49 -6.57
CA PHE A 52 17.17 -11.65 -7.76
C PHE A 52 18.62 -11.21 -7.97
N ASN A 53 19.06 -11.09 -9.22
CA ASN A 53 20.44 -10.65 -9.54
C ASN A 53 21.54 -11.34 -8.71
N GLN A 54 21.45 -12.67 -8.57
CA GLN A 54 22.40 -13.52 -7.84
C GLN A 54 22.53 -13.20 -6.34
N ARG A 55 21.52 -12.54 -5.75
CA ARG A 55 21.47 -12.20 -4.32
C ARG A 55 20.10 -12.46 -3.75
N TYR A 56 20.06 -12.75 -2.46
CA TYR A 56 18.83 -12.83 -1.70
C TYR A 56 18.49 -11.47 -1.09
N PHE A 57 17.20 -11.16 -1.05
CA PHE A 57 16.66 -9.93 -0.52
C PHE A 57 15.53 -10.25 0.46
N ASP A 58 15.47 -9.44 1.51
CA ASP A 58 14.37 -9.43 2.45
C ASP A 58 13.06 -8.97 1.78
N MET A 59 11.94 -9.43 2.33
CA MET A 59 10.60 -8.97 1.97
C MET A 59 9.84 -8.57 3.22
N ALA A 60 9.33 -7.34 3.25
CA ALA A 60 8.32 -6.92 4.22
C ALA A 60 6.92 -7.09 3.62
N VAL A 61 6.00 -7.60 4.42
CA VAL A 61 4.58 -7.72 4.06
C VAL A 61 3.77 -6.78 4.92
N TYR A 62 2.99 -5.95 4.25
CA TYR A 62 2.05 -5.02 4.85
C TYR A 62 0.65 -5.36 4.40
N THR A 63 -0.31 -5.36 5.32
CA THR A 63 -1.70 -5.71 5.03
C THR A 63 -2.61 -4.56 5.42
N LEU A 64 -3.55 -4.24 4.53
CA LEU A 64 -4.67 -3.36 4.80
C LEU A 64 -5.92 -4.21 4.94
N ILE A 65 -6.64 -4.02 6.03
CA ILE A 65 -7.93 -4.67 6.29
C ILE A 65 -9.04 -3.66 5.97
N LYS A 66 -10.09 -4.07 5.26
CA LYS A 66 -11.25 -3.25 4.94
C LYS A 66 -11.84 -2.62 6.21
N GLY A 67 -12.08 -1.32 6.19
CA GLY A 67 -12.51 -0.51 7.32
C GLY A 67 -11.37 0.06 8.17
N GLN A 68 -10.11 -0.25 7.87
CA GLN A 68 -8.93 0.33 8.52
C GLN A 68 -8.15 1.29 7.62
N GLU A 69 -8.61 1.49 6.39
CA GLU A 69 -8.02 2.44 5.46
C GLU A 69 -8.09 3.87 5.98
N GLN A 70 -6.99 4.60 5.82
CA GLN A 70 -6.93 6.03 6.05
C GLN A 70 -7.10 6.72 4.70
N LEU A 71 -8.30 7.24 4.46
CA LEU A 71 -8.55 8.09 3.31
C LEU A 71 -7.82 9.41 3.55
N LEU A 72 -6.79 9.67 2.75
CA LEU A 72 -6.19 11.00 2.69
C LEU A 72 -7.26 11.95 2.17
N ASN A 73 -7.73 12.88 3.02
CA ASN A 73 -8.69 13.92 2.66
C ASN A 73 -8.21 14.59 1.36
N THR A 74 -8.92 14.31 0.27
CA THR A 74 -8.65 14.89 -1.04
C THR A 74 -9.50 16.14 -1.19
N ASP A 75 -9.20 17.14 -0.35
CA ASP A 75 -9.64 18.51 -0.59
C ASP A 75 -8.70 19.14 -1.63
N PHE A 76 -8.78 18.65 -2.88
CA PHE A 76 -8.43 19.46 -4.04
C PHE A 76 -9.73 20.02 -4.60
N SER A 77 -10.25 21.08 -3.96
CA SER A 77 -11.17 22.02 -4.59
C SER A 77 -10.41 22.79 -5.67
N GLY A 78 -10.11 22.10 -6.78
CA GLY A 78 -9.74 22.72 -8.04
C GLY A 78 -11.01 23.27 -8.69
N SER A 79 -11.55 24.35 -8.14
CA SER A 79 -12.44 25.23 -8.91
C SER A 79 -11.63 25.76 -10.09
N SER A 80 -11.87 25.20 -11.28
CA SER A 80 -11.43 25.80 -12.53
C SER A 80 -12.19 27.13 -12.68
N PRO A 81 -11.55 28.30 -12.72
CA PRO A 81 -12.23 29.47 -13.23
C PRO A 81 -12.44 29.27 -14.73
N VAL A 82 -13.65 29.60 -15.16
CA VAL A 82 -14.09 29.75 -16.54
C VAL A 82 -13.17 30.71 -17.29
#